data_AF-A0A158NXD8-F1
#
_entry.id   AF-A0A158NXD8-F1
#
_cell.length_a   1.000
_cell.length_b   1.000
_cell.length_c   1.000
_cell.angle_alpha   90.00
_cell.angle_beta   90.00
_cell.angle_gamma   90.00
#
_symmetry.space_group_name_H-M   'P 1'
#
loop_
_entity.id
_entity.type
_entity.pdbx_description
1 polymer ?
#
loop_
_entity_poly.entity_id
_entity_poly.type
_entity_poly.pdbx_seq_one_letter_code
_entity_poly.pdbx_strand_id
1 'polypeptide(L)'
;NNLAVNFIKEYSSDQPFLMVLAPPAPHEPFIPAVRHKDKYIGTKAKRTPNFNIPVNQDKHWLVRKGPTPLPDDILPKLDHIYRRRWETLLAVDELVKNIHDLLEERNLLDDTYFIYTSDNGYHVGQFSMPIDKRQPYETDIRVPLLISGPGIERSTVSAPVSSVDIFATILNIAGMKYPSDGTTLFNSNRNLPQDRIVLIEYRGERSNEPSLGCPNDDLNVTLCIEEFACKCQDAVNNTFSCIRRVSPNFNNIFCVFEDNERFIEAYDMNIDEYQMMNIGYTMKKELRYRFRKRLKRMVVCQAEQCVLTPGNNMK
;
A
#
# COMPACT_ATOMS: atom_id res chain seq x y z
N ASN A 1 18.38 23.77 1.43
CA ASN A 1 18.96 23.05 2.58
C ASN A 1 18.74 21.56 2.43
N ASN A 2 19.79 20.76 2.49
CA ASN A 2 19.70 19.30 2.49
C ASN A 2 19.93 18.81 3.93
N LEU A 3 18.84 18.74 4.71
CA LEU A 3 18.89 18.50 6.16
C LEU A 3 19.57 17.16 6.49
N ALA A 4 19.26 16.12 5.72
CA ALA A 4 19.81 14.78 5.92
C ALA A 4 21.33 14.74 5.65
N VAL A 5 21.78 15.36 4.57
CA VAL A 5 23.23 15.49 4.27
C VAL A 5 23.95 16.31 5.34
N ASN A 6 23.35 17.41 5.80
CA ASN A 6 23.97 18.23 6.85
C ASN A 6 24.10 17.43 8.17
N PHE A 7 23.05 16.71 8.56
CA PHE A 7 23.10 15.82 9.72
C PHE A 7 24.25 14.81 9.61
N ILE A 8 24.34 14.09 8.48
CA ILE A 8 25.40 13.08 8.31
C ILE A 8 26.78 13.71 8.33
N LYS A 9 26.97 14.92 7.77
CA LYS A 9 28.26 15.65 7.78
C LYS A 9 28.68 16.13 9.16
N GLU A 10 27.73 16.51 10.00
CA GLU A 10 27.98 17.01 11.36
C GLU A 10 28.07 15.86 12.39
N TYR A 11 27.52 14.70 12.06
CA TYR A 11 27.56 13.51 12.90
C TYR A 11 29.02 13.07 13.17
N SER A 12 29.43 13.15 14.43
CA SER A 12 30.79 12.83 14.90
C SER A 12 30.79 11.93 16.15
N SER A 13 29.63 11.35 16.48
CA SER A 13 29.44 10.51 17.66
C SER A 13 29.66 9.03 17.34
N ASP A 14 29.98 8.24 18.37
CA ASP A 14 29.97 6.77 18.31
C ASP A 14 28.59 6.17 18.62
N GLN A 15 27.57 7.00 18.90
CA GLN A 15 26.22 6.55 19.26
C GLN A 15 25.34 6.32 18.03
N PRO A 16 24.74 5.13 17.84
CA PRO A 16 23.94 4.85 16.65
C PRO A 16 22.76 5.83 16.51
N PHE A 17 22.38 6.12 15.26
CA PHE A 17 21.25 7.00 14.96
C PHE A 17 20.18 6.29 14.12
N LEU A 18 18.95 6.77 14.23
CA LEU A 18 17.85 6.45 13.31
C LEU A 18 17.49 7.70 12.51
N MET A 19 17.52 7.60 11.19
CA MET A 19 17.07 8.66 10.29
C MET A 19 15.85 8.20 9.49
N VAL A 20 14.74 8.92 9.63
CA VAL A 20 13.52 8.67 8.85
C VAL A 20 13.35 9.79 7.82
N LEU A 21 13.52 9.45 6.54
CA LEU A 21 13.34 10.38 5.42
C LEU A 21 12.02 10.09 4.74
N ALA A 22 11.04 10.99 4.91
CA ALA A 22 9.70 10.87 4.35
C ALA A 22 9.42 12.02 3.36
N PRO A 23 10.05 12.03 2.17
CA PRO A 23 9.74 13.02 1.16
C PRO A 23 8.27 12.87 0.73
N PRO A 24 7.54 13.97 0.47
CA PRO A 24 6.13 13.90 0.08
C PRO A 24 5.94 13.34 -1.34
N ALA A 25 6.96 13.32 -2.19
CA ALA A 25 6.87 12.74 -3.52
C ALA A 25 6.60 11.23 -3.43
N PRO A 26 5.67 10.66 -4.24
CA PRO A 26 5.03 11.26 -5.41
C PRO A 26 3.60 11.76 -5.15
N HIS A 27 3.28 12.23 -3.94
CA HIS A 27 1.99 12.80 -3.62
C HIS A 27 1.67 14.06 -4.45
N GLU A 28 0.40 14.46 -4.47
CA GLU A 28 -0.03 15.72 -5.07
C GLU A 28 0.73 16.89 -4.38
N PRO A 29 1.07 17.97 -5.10
CA PRO A 29 0.56 18.40 -6.41
C PRO A 29 1.28 17.83 -7.65
N PHE A 30 2.07 16.76 -7.53
CA PHE A 30 2.78 16.13 -8.68
C PHE A 30 3.70 17.09 -9.46
N ILE A 31 4.39 17.97 -8.73
CA ILE A 31 5.33 18.94 -9.32
C ILE A 31 6.77 18.43 -9.15
N PRO A 32 7.39 17.79 -10.16
CA PRO A 32 8.81 17.46 -10.16
C PRO A 32 9.71 18.67 -10.08
N ALA A 33 10.96 18.42 -9.67
CA ALA A 33 12.04 19.37 -9.82
C ALA A 33 12.18 19.80 -11.29
N VAL A 34 12.53 21.08 -11.52
CA VAL A 34 12.66 21.66 -12.87
C VAL A 34 13.56 20.82 -13.78
N ARG A 35 14.67 20.28 -13.24
CA ARG A 35 15.61 19.40 -13.94
C ARG A 35 15.05 18.03 -14.37
N HIS A 36 13.87 17.65 -13.90
CA HIS A 36 13.21 16.38 -14.20
C HIS A 36 11.92 16.55 -14.99
N LYS A 37 11.53 17.80 -15.25
CA LYS A 37 10.35 18.12 -16.04
C LYS A 37 10.46 17.45 -17.42
N ASP A 38 9.39 16.81 -17.85
CA ASP A 38 9.23 16.20 -19.16
C ASP A 38 10.18 15.01 -19.45
N LYS A 39 10.92 14.51 -18.44
CA LYS A 39 11.82 13.34 -18.59
C LYS A 39 11.06 12.07 -18.97
N TYR A 40 9.77 11.99 -18.66
CA TYR A 40 8.91 10.87 -19.04
C TYR A 40 7.81 11.26 -20.03
N ILE A 41 8.05 12.26 -20.89
CA ILE A 41 7.11 12.64 -21.93
C ILE A 41 6.70 11.44 -22.80
N GLY A 42 5.39 11.33 -23.08
CA GLY A 42 4.83 10.19 -23.81
C GLY A 42 4.54 8.94 -22.96
N THR A 43 5.01 8.88 -21.71
CA THR A 43 4.64 7.80 -20.78
C THR A 43 3.17 7.91 -20.40
N LYS A 44 2.46 6.79 -20.45
CA LYS A 44 1.04 6.67 -20.10
C LYS A 44 0.87 5.80 -18.86
N ALA A 45 -0.24 5.99 -18.15
CA ALA A 45 -0.63 5.09 -17.07
C ALA A 45 -0.79 3.66 -17.61
N LYS A 46 -0.32 2.67 -16.85
CA LYS A 46 -0.43 1.26 -17.24
C LYS A 46 -1.90 0.90 -17.43
N ARG A 47 -2.22 0.41 -18.63
CA ARG A 47 -3.56 -0.04 -19.03
C ARG A 47 -3.74 -1.52 -18.66
N THR A 48 -3.73 -1.82 -17.36
CA THR A 48 -3.97 -3.18 -16.84
C THR A 48 -5.37 -3.68 -17.23
N PRO A 49 -5.68 -5.00 -17.18
CA PRO A 49 -7.01 -5.52 -17.51
C PRO A 49 -8.17 -4.89 -16.73
N ASN A 50 -7.92 -4.42 -15.50
CA ASN A 50 -8.90 -3.68 -14.70
C ASN A 50 -8.90 -2.16 -14.96
N PHE A 51 -8.11 -1.63 -15.90
CA PHE A 51 -8.06 -0.21 -16.21
C PHE A 51 -9.30 0.24 -16.98
N ASN A 52 -10.00 1.22 -16.43
CA ASN A 52 -11.14 1.90 -17.03
C ASN A 52 -12.21 0.99 -17.66
N ILE A 53 -12.60 -0.07 -16.94
CA ILE A 53 -13.62 -1.02 -17.39
C ILE A 53 -15.00 -0.69 -16.79
N PRO A 54 -16.11 -1.14 -17.41
CA PRO A 54 -17.39 -1.18 -16.73
C PRO A 54 -17.28 -1.96 -15.41
N VAL A 55 -17.78 -1.38 -14.32
CA VAL A 55 -17.69 -2.00 -13.00
C VAL A 55 -18.93 -2.87 -12.76
N ASN A 56 -18.70 -4.14 -12.47
CA ASN A 56 -19.75 -5.11 -12.20
C ASN A 56 -20.43 -4.86 -10.84
N GLN A 57 -21.63 -5.41 -10.65
CA GLN A 57 -22.38 -5.35 -9.39
C GLN A 57 -21.70 -6.11 -8.23
N ASP A 58 -20.61 -6.83 -8.52
CA ASP A 58 -19.84 -7.61 -7.57
C ASP A 58 -18.76 -6.80 -6.83
N LYS A 59 -18.67 -5.49 -7.06
CA LYS A 59 -17.79 -4.55 -6.35
C LYS A 59 -18.55 -3.69 -5.34
N HIS A 60 -17.85 -3.20 -4.33
CA HIS A 60 -18.40 -2.29 -3.33
C HIS A 60 -19.10 -1.08 -4.00
N TRP A 61 -20.20 -0.61 -3.41
CA TRP A 61 -21.08 0.40 -4.04
C TRP A 61 -20.34 1.69 -4.41
N LEU A 62 -19.33 2.09 -3.63
CA LEU A 62 -18.54 3.29 -3.90
C LEU A 62 -17.81 3.19 -5.24
N VAL A 63 -17.17 2.05 -5.53
CA VAL A 63 -16.44 1.81 -6.78
C VAL A 63 -17.38 1.83 -7.99
N ARG A 64 -18.65 1.39 -7.78
CA ARG A 64 -19.73 1.43 -8.77
C ARG A 64 -20.33 2.83 -8.98
N LYS A 65 -20.14 3.78 -8.04
CA LYS A 65 -20.75 5.11 -8.11
C LYS A 65 -20.05 5.96 -9.18
N GLY A 66 -20.85 6.76 -9.89
CA GLY A 66 -20.37 7.62 -10.98
C GLY A 66 -20.11 6.86 -12.30
N PRO A 67 -19.51 7.52 -13.30
CA PRO A 67 -19.27 6.94 -14.61
C PRO A 67 -18.36 5.69 -14.55
N THR A 68 -18.79 4.62 -15.23
CA THR A 68 -17.97 3.44 -15.52
C THR A 68 -18.31 2.93 -16.92
N PRO A 69 -17.41 3.01 -17.90
CA PRO A 69 -16.07 3.61 -17.85
C PRO A 69 -16.06 5.12 -17.53
N LEU A 70 -14.91 5.64 -17.12
CA LEU A 70 -14.63 7.08 -17.09
C LEU A 70 -14.69 7.65 -18.52
N PRO A 71 -15.20 8.90 -18.67
CA PRO A 71 -15.12 9.66 -19.91
C PRO A 71 -13.71 9.69 -20.55
N ASP A 72 -13.67 9.66 -21.88
CA ASP A 72 -12.42 9.57 -22.65
C ASP A 72 -11.48 10.78 -22.41
N ASP A 73 -12.01 11.95 -22.11
CA ASP A 73 -11.26 13.18 -21.84
C ASP A 73 -10.51 13.16 -20.49
N ILE A 74 -10.87 12.23 -19.59
CA ILE A 74 -10.16 12.02 -18.32
C ILE A 74 -8.87 11.21 -18.55
N LEU A 75 -8.82 10.32 -19.53
CA LEU A 75 -7.67 9.41 -19.72
C LEU A 75 -6.34 10.14 -19.97
N PRO A 76 -6.28 11.22 -20.78
CA PRO A 76 -5.07 12.03 -20.90
C PRO A 76 -4.65 12.70 -19.59
N LYS A 77 -5.59 13.05 -18.70
CA LYS A 77 -5.29 13.62 -17.37
C LYS A 77 -4.64 12.55 -16.47
N LEU A 78 -5.17 11.33 -16.48
CA LEU A 78 -4.58 10.20 -15.77
C LEU A 78 -3.17 9.88 -16.25
N ASP A 79 -2.94 9.92 -17.57
CA ASP A 79 -1.60 9.78 -18.15
C ASP A 79 -0.67 10.91 -17.70
N HIS A 80 -1.19 12.14 -17.63
CA HIS A 80 -0.44 13.27 -17.12
C HIS A 80 -0.04 13.08 -15.65
N ILE A 81 -0.96 12.71 -14.78
CA ILE A 81 -0.67 12.47 -13.36
C ILE A 81 0.35 11.34 -13.21
N TYR A 82 0.18 10.24 -13.93
CA TYR A 82 1.08 9.09 -13.87
C TYR A 82 2.53 9.47 -14.21
N ARG A 83 2.75 10.18 -15.33
CA ARG A 83 4.11 10.64 -15.70
C ARG A 83 4.67 11.63 -14.68
N ARG A 84 3.86 12.56 -14.18
CA ARG A 84 4.33 13.59 -13.23
C ARG A 84 4.76 12.98 -11.91
N ARG A 85 4.02 11.98 -11.43
CA ARG A 85 4.42 11.16 -10.27
C ARG A 85 5.79 10.51 -10.49
N TRP A 86 6.02 9.88 -11.65
CA TRP A 86 7.34 9.32 -11.99
C TRP A 86 8.45 10.36 -12.02
N GLU A 87 8.19 11.54 -12.60
CA GLU A 87 9.16 12.63 -12.62
C GLU A 87 9.53 13.12 -11.21
N THR A 88 8.57 13.16 -10.27
CA THR A 88 8.85 13.54 -8.87
C THR A 88 9.76 12.55 -8.16
N LEU A 89 9.64 11.25 -8.48
CA LEU A 89 10.45 10.19 -7.87
C LEU A 89 11.94 10.29 -8.24
N LEU A 90 12.29 10.96 -9.33
CA LEU A 90 13.70 11.17 -9.69
C LEU A 90 14.45 12.02 -8.65
N ALA A 91 13.77 12.97 -8.00
CA ALA A 91 14.37 13.72 -6.91
C ALA A 91 14.53 12.87 -5.63
N VAL A 92 13.67 11.87 -5.44
CA VAL A 92 13.77 10.88 -4.36
C VAL A 92 14.93 9.93 -4.62
N ASP A 93 15.09 9.46 -5.86
CA ASP A 93 16.21 8.62 -6.31
C ASP A 93 17.56 9.32 -6.07
N GLU A 94 17.68 10.59 -6.47
CA GLU A 94 18.85 11.42 -6.17
C GLU A 94 19.08 11.61 -4.67
N LEU A 95 18.01 11.78 -3.87
CA LEU A 95 18.13 11.87 -2.41
C LEU A 95 18.72 10.59 -1.84
N VAL A 96 18.20 9.42 -2.23
CA VAL A 96 18.70 8.12 -1.76
C VAL A 96 20.16 7.94 -2.16
N LYS A 97 20.50 8.25 -3.42
CA LYS A 97 21.89 8.19 -3.92
C LYS A 97 22.83 9.10 -3.11
N ASN A 98 22.45 10.35 -2.89
CA ASN A 98 23.29 11.31 -2.16
C ASN A 98 23.55 10.88 -0.71
N ILE A 99 22.57 10.25 -0.05
CA ILE A 99 22.73 9.73 1.30
C ILE A 99 23.62 8.50 1.30
N HIS A 100 23.41 7.58 0.35
CA HIS A 100 24.24 6.40 0.18
C HIS A 100 25.72 6.78 -0.06
N ASP A 101 25.99 7.59 -1.08
CA ASP A 101 27.34 8.03 -1.44
C ASP A 101 28.04 8.73 -0.27
N LEU A 102 27.32 9.58 0.48
CA LEU A 102 27.88 10.26 1.64
C LEU A 102 28.23 9.30 2.80
N LEU A 103 27.41 8.28 3.04
CA LEU A 103 27.71 7.26 4.04
C LEU A 103 28.90 6.40 3.62
N GLU A 104 29.06 6.12 2.33
CA GLU A 104 30.24 5.46 1.78
C GLU A 104 31.50 6.30 1.97
N GLU A 105 31.49 7.58 1.58
CA GLU A 105 32.60 8.53 1.78
C GLU A 105 33.04 8.65 3.25
N ARG A 106 32.10 8.48 4.18
CA ARG A 106 32.31 8.56 5.63
C ARG A 106 32.67 7.22 6.27
N ASN A 107 32.76 6.14 5.49
CA ASN A 107 32.96 4.76 5.96
C ASN A 107 31.90 4.29 6.98
N LEU A 108 30.66 4.76 6.82
CA LEU A 108 29.51 4.38 7.67
C LEU A 108 28.60 3.33 6.98
N LEU A 109 28.80 3.08 5.69
CA LEU A 109 27.92 2.21 4.90
C LEU A 109 27.87 0.77 5.43
N ASP A 110 29.01 0.22 5.85
CA ASP A 110 29.13 -1.15 6.37
C ASP A 110 28.48 -1.36 7.75
N ASP A 111 28.02 -0.29 8.40
CA ASP A 111 27.30 -0.32 9.68
C ASP A 111 25.89 0.31 9.57
N THR A 112 25.40 0.52 8.34
CA THR A 112 24.10 1.15 8.10
C THR A 112 23.10 0.19 7.47
N TYR A 113 21.91 0.10 8.06
CA TYR A 113 20.75 -0.52 7.42
C TYR A 113 19.93 0.53 6.65
N PHE A 114 19.64 0.25 5.38
CA PHE A 114 18.71 1.02 4.57
C PHE A 114 17.39 0.27 4.44
N ILE A 115 16.28 0.91 4.80
CA ILE A 115 14.93 0.39 4.60
C ILE A 115 14.18 1.38 3.71
N TYR A 116 13.84 0.97 2.49
CA TYR A 116 13.06 1.76 1.55
C TYR A 116 11.67 1.16 1.36
N THR A 117 10.63 1.96 1.55
CA THR A 117 9.24 1.53 1.37
C THR A 117 8.32 2.71 1.01
N SER A 118 7.02 2.43 0.90
CA SER A 118 5.96 3.43 0.71
C SER A 118 4.88 3.22 1.79
N ASP A 119 4.18 4.29 2.14
CA ASP A 119 3.03 4.25 3.07
C ASP A 119 1.83 3.49 2.47
N ASN A 120 1.57 3.71 1.18
CA ASN A 120 0.52 3.06 0.41
C ASN A 120 0.89 2.97 -1.08
N GLY A 121 0.09 2.21 -1.82
CA GLY A 121 0.05 2.19 -3.28
C GLY A 121 -0.71 3.39 -3.85
N TYR A 122 -1.10 3.32 -5.11
CA TYR A 122 -1.89 4.36 -5.77
C TYR A 122 -2.52 3.82 -7.05
N HIS A 123 -3.85 3.86 -7.15
CA HIS A 123 -4.53 3.56 -8.40
C HIS A 123 -4.58 4.79 -9.31
N VAL A 124 -4.57 4.52 -10.61
CA VAL A 124 -4.75 5.52 -11.67
C VAL A 124 -5.60 4.85 -12.75
N GLY A 125 -6.92 4.97 -12.64
CA GLY A 125 -7.91 4.44 -13.58
C GLY A 125 -8.38 3.00 -13.33
N GLN A 126 -7.83 2.27 -12.36
CA GLN A 126 -8.29 0.90 -12.07
C GLN A 126 -9.75 0.91 -11.58
N PHE A 127 -10.56 0.00 -12.12
CA PHE A 127 -12.01 -0.08 -11.92
C PHE A 127 -12.74 1.26 -12.17
N SER A 128 -12.24 2.03 -13.14
CA SER A 128 -12.74 3.37 -13.43
C SER A 128 -12.69 4.31 -12.22
N MET A 129 -11.87 4.03 -11.21
CA MET A 129 -11.54 4.97 -10.16
C MET A 129 -10.44 5.90 -10.68
N PRO A 130 -10.66 7.23 -10.72
CA PRO A 130 -9.71 8.16 -11.31
C PRO A 130 -8.31 8.07 -10.70
N ILE A 131 -8.18 8.44 -9.42
CA ILE A 131 -6.93 8.46 -8.66
C ILE A 131 -7.26 8.36 -7.17
N ASP A 132 -6.52 7.56 -6.40
CA ASP A 132 -6.46 7.56 -4.92
C ASP A 132 -5.65 6.34 -4.41
N LYS A 133 -5.79 6.00 -3.11
CA LYS A 133 -5.24 4.84 -2.42
C LYS A 133 -6.14 4.31 -1.28
N ARG A 134 -7.47 4.31 -1.50
CA ARG A 134 -8.50 4.06 -0.46
C ARG A 134 -9.33 2.79 -0.66
N GLN A 135 -8.89 1.92 -1.58
CA GLN A 135 -9.61 0.71 -1.95
C GLN A 135 -8.81 -0.55 -1.56
N PRO A 136 -9.44 -1.70 -1.34
CA PRO A 136 -8.75 -2.93 -0.91
C PRO A 136 -8.01 -3.66 -2.05
N TYR A 137 -7.72 -2.98 -3.16
CA TYR A 137 -7.08 -3.57 -4.33
C TYR A 137 -5.56 -3.49 -4.22
N GLU A 138 -4.84 -4.45 -4.80
CA GLU A 138 -3.37 -4.54 -4.81
C GLU A 138 -2.70 -3.24 -5.27
N THR A 139 -3.35 -2.46 -6.15
CA THR A 139 -2.88 -1.14 -6.56
C THR A 139 -2.68 -0.17 -5.41
N ASP A 140 -3.49 -0.28 -4.36
CA ASP A 140 -3.56 0.66 -3.24
C ASP A 140 -2.80 0.11 -2.02
N ILE A 141 -2.74 -1.22 -1.87
CA ILE A 141 -2.21 -1.87 -0.66
C ILE A 141 -0.81 -2.47 -0.84
N ARG A 142 -0.38 -2.77 -2.07
CA ARG A 142 0.92 -3.40 -2.32
C ARG A 142 1.98 -2.36 -2.63
N VAL A 143 2.94 -2.24 -1.72
CA VAL A 143 4.04 -1.27 -1.77
C VAL A 143 5.39 -1.95 -1.98
N PRO A 144 6.39 -1.23 -2.52
CA PRO A 144 7.76 -1.74 -2.53
C PRO A 144 8.31 -1.84 -1.11
N LEU A 145 9.18 -2.83 -0.88
CA LEU A 145 10.03 -2.92 0.29
C LEU A 145 11.39 -3.44 -0.14
N LEU A 146 12.43 -2.63 0.06
CA LEU A 146 13.82 -2.99 -0.16
C LEU A 146 14.58 -2.78 1.14
N ILE A 147 15.40 -3.76 1.52
CA ILE A 147 16.24 -3.64 2.70
C ILE A 147 17.65 -4.12 2.38
N SER A 148 18.65 -3.34 2.77
CA SER A 148 20.08 -3.67 2.68
C SER A 148 20.80 -3.27 3.95
N GLY A 149 21.91 -3.92 4.25
CA GLY A 149 22.70 -3.62 5.45
C GLY A 149 23.54 -4.81 5.90
N PRO A 150 24.21 -4.67 7.05
CA PRO A 150 25.07 -5.71 7.61
C PRO A 150 24.37 -7.07 7.72
N GLY A 151 25.00 -8.14 7.22
CA GLY A 151 24.50 -9.50 7.36
C GLY A 151 23.26 -9.86 6.53
N ILE A 152 22.80 -8.98 5.63
CA ILE A 152 21.66 -9.26 4.73
C ILE A 152 22.17 -9.78 3.39
N GLU A 153 21.86 -11.04 3.07
CA GLU A 153 22.17 -11.62 1.76
C GLU A 153 21.17 -11.20 0.68
N ARG A 154 21.67 -11.05 -0.55
CA ARG A 154 20.83 -10.74 -1.72
C ARG A 154 19.82 -11.86 -1.97
N SER A 155 18.53 -11.54 -1.81
CA SER A 155 17.44 -12.49 -1.99
C SER A 155 16.15 -11.81 -2.44
N THR A 156 15.12 -12.59 -2.74
CA THR A 156 13.75 -12.11 -2.96
C THR A 156 12.82 -12.87 -2.03
N VAL A 157 12.01 -12.14 -1.26
CA VAL A 157 11.07 -12.72 -0.30
C VAL A 157 9.66 -12.62 -0.89
N SER A 158 8.99 -13.75 -1.03
CA SER A 158 7.59 -13.84 -1.49
C SER A 158 6.57 -13.90 -0.36
N ALA A 159 7.03 -14.09 0.89
CA ALA A 159 6.16 -14.05 2.06
C ALA A 159 5.49 -12.67 2.20
N PRO A 160 4.22 -12.61 2.63
CA PRO A 160 3.53 -11.35 2.81
C PRO A 160 4.14 -10.59 3.99
N VAL A 161 4.42 -9.32 3.76
CA VAL A 161 4.99 -8.38 4.74
C VAL A 161 4.05 -7.20 4.90
N SER A 162 4.00 -6.66 6.10
CA SER A 162 3.19 -5.49 6.46
C SER A 162 4.06 -4.44 7.13
N SER A 163 3.58 -3.19 7.20
CA SER A 163 4.31 -2.07 7.81
C SER A 163 4.68 -2.31 9.28
N VAL A 164 3.88 -3.07 10.03
CA VAL A 164 4.21 -3.43 11.44
C VAL A 164 5.45 -4.32 11.57
N ASP A 165 5.82 -5.04 10.50
CA ASP A 165 7.06 -5.84 10.48
C ASP A 165 8.30 -4.97 10.39
N ILE A 166 8.20 -3.80 9.75
CA ILE A 166 9.30 -2.84 9.67
C ILE A 166 9.63 -2.35 11.08
N PHE A 167 8.61 -2.04 11.89
CA PHE A 167 8.81 -1.67 13.29
C PHE A 167 9.47 -2.79 14.10
N ALA A 168 8.97 -4.03 14.00
CA ALA A 168 9.58 -5.19 14.65
C ALA A 168 11.04 -5.42 14.21
N THR A 169 11.34 -5.16 12.95
CA THR A 169 12.67 -5.29 12.37
C THR A 169 13.64 -4.23 12.90
N ILE A 170 13.19 -2.96 13.00
CA ILE A 170 14.00 -1.88 13.58
C ILE A 170 14.32 -2.16 15.05
N LEU A 171 13.34 -2.63 15.84
CA LEU A 171 13.57 -3.05 17.22
C LEU A 171 14.63 -4.16 17.32
N ASN A 172 14.55 -5.16 16.44
CA ASN A 172 15.51 -6.24 16.38
C ASN A 172 16.92 -5.74 16.03
N ILE A 173 17.06 -4.85 15.05
CA ILE A 173 18.34 -4.21 14.69
C ILE A 173 18.92 -3.44 15.89
N ALA A 174 18.07 -2.71 16.61
CA ALA A 174 18.48 -1.95 17.80
C ALA A 174 18.75 -2.82 19.05
N GLY A 175 18.59 -4.15 18.97
CA GLY A 175 18.73 -5.05 20.12
C GLY A 175 17.66 -4.83 21.21
N MET A 176 16.54 -4.20 20.87
CA MET A 176 15.48 -3.84 21.80
C MET A 176 14.38 -4.89 21.85
N LYS A 177 13.87 -5.15 23.07
CA LYS A 177 12.67 -5.95 23.30
C LYS A 177 11.50 -5.03 23.60
N TYR A 178 10.56 -4.93 22.68
CA TYR A 178 9.35 -4.14 22.83
C TYR A 178 8.17 -4.88 22.16
N PRO A 179 6.93 -4.81 22.70
CA PRO A 179 5.78 -5.44 22.07
C PRO A 179 5.54 -4.91 20.65
N SER A 180 5.34 -5.81 19.69
CA SER A 180 5.01 -5.46 18.30
C SER A 180 4.06 -6.50 17.71
N ASP A 181 3.08 -6.03 16.93
CA ASP A 181 2.16 -6.88 16.17
C ASP A 181 2.83 -7.55 14.95
N GLY A 182 4.00 -7.03 14.55
CA GLY A 182 4.80 -7.55 13.44
C GLY A 182 5.82 -8.60 13.88
N THR A 183 6.42 -9.24 12.89
CA THR A 183 7.60 -10.09 13.05
C THR A 183 8.82 -9.42 12.43
N THR A 184 9.99 -9.61 13.04
CA THR A 184 11.25 -9.18 12.40
C THR A 184 11.42 -9.90 11.05
N LEU A 185 11.87 -9.15 10.05
CA LEU A 185 12.22 -9.65 8.72
C LEU A 185 13.63 -10.26 8.67
N PHE A 186 14.46 -9.96 9.68
CA PHE A 186 15.79 -10.54 9.86
C PHE A 186 15.82 -11.42 11.09
N ASN A 187 16.06 -12.70 10.88
CA ASN A 187 16.50 -13.60 11.93
C ASN A 187 17.43 -14.64 11.31
N SER A 188 18.70 -14.62 11.70
CA SER A 188 19.75 -15.52 11.22
C SER A 188 19.38 -17.00 11.34
N ASN A 189 18.41 -17.33 12.20
CA ASN A 189 17.98 -18.69 12.49
C ASN A 189 16.54 -19.02 12.03
N ARG A 190 15.80 -18.07 11.41
CA ARG A 190 14.41 -18.30 10.99
C ARG A 190 14.07 -17.55 9.71
N ASN A 191 13.76 -18.32 8.66
CA ASN A 191 13.05 -17.80 7.50
C ASN A 191 11.67 -17.27 7.93
N LEU A 192 11.22 -16.19 7.29
CA LEU A 192 9.84 -15.74 7.44
C LEU A 192 8.88 -16.91 7.16
N PRO A 193 7.78 -17.04 7.93
CA PRO A 193 6.81 -18.09 7.69
C PRO A 193 6.33 -18.03 6.24
N GLN A 194 6.48 -19.15 5.53
CA GLN A 194 6.05 -19.25 4.15
C GLN A 194 4.53 -19.23 4.02
N ASP A 195 3.76 -19.44 5.09
CA ASP A 195 2.32 -19.21 5.13
C ASP A 195 2.00 -18.18 6.18
N ARG A 196 1.59 -17.00 5.73
CA ARG A 196 1.35 -15.87 6.60
C ARG A 196 0.14 -15.07 6.14
N ILE A 197 -0.52 -14.48 7.12
CA ILE A 197 -1.68 -13.62 6.96
C ILE A 197 -1.35 -12.26 7.54
N VAL A 198 -1.58 -11.21 6.77
CA VAL A 198 -1.50 -9.82 7.24
C VAL A 198 -2.89 -9.20 7.24
N LEU A 199 -3.10 -8.28 8.18
CA LEU A 199 -4.31 -7.48 8.29
C LEU A 199 -4.13 -6.19 7.49
N ILE A 200 -5.17 -5.79 6.77
CA ILE A 200 -5.26 -4.49 6.11
C ILE A 200 -6.57 -3.86 6.58
N GLU A 201 -6.52 -2.61 7.00
CA GLU A 201 -7.71 -1.87 7.44
C GLU A 201 -7.73 -0.49 6.82
N TYR A 202 -8.95 -0.01 6.56
CA TYR A 202 -9.20 1.34 6.12
C TYR A 202 -10.45 1.87 6.80
N ARG A 203 -10.41 3.13 7.23
CA ARG A 203 -11.53 3.83 7.87
C ARG A 203 -11.93 4.98 6.97
N GLY A 204 -13.12 4.88 6.41
CA GLY A 204 -13.70 5.84 5.49
C GLY A 204 -13.83 7.23 6.11
N GLU A 205 -13.43 8.25 5.36
CA GLU A 205 -13.45 9.62 5.80
C GLU A 205 -14.83 10.26 5.64
N ARG A 206 -15.11 11.28 6.46
CA ARG A 206 -16.28 12.15 6.33
C ARG A 206 -15.82 13.56 5.98
N SER A 207 -16.41 14.15 4.95
CA SER A 207 -16.29 15.59 4.71
C SER A 207 -17.51 16.32 5.26
N ASN A 208 -17.29 17.42 5.97
CA ASN A 208 -18.36 18.37 6.30
C ASN A 208 -18.46 19.50 5.25
N GLU A 209 -17.57 19.50 4.27
CA GLU A 209 -17.56 20.46 3.18
C GLU A 209 -18.15 19.81 1.91
N PRO A 210 -19.04 20.50 1.19
CA PRO A 210 -19.61 19.99 -0.05
C PRO A 210 -18.53 19.78 -1.10
N SER A 211 -18.76 18.81 -1.98
CA SER A 211 -17.86 18.58 -3.11
C SER A 211 -17.95 19.75 -4.09
N LEU A 212 -16.95 20.63 -4.09
CA LEU A 212 -16.89 21.81 -4.96
C LEU A 212 -17.00 21.38 -6.43
N GLY A 213 -17.99 21.95 -7.15
CA GLY A 213 -18.20 21.71 -8.58
C GLY A 213 -18.92 20.41 -8.94
N CYS A 214 -19.33 19.60 -7.95
CA CYS A 214 -20.01 18.32 -8.19
C CYS A 214 -21.45 18.28 -7.69
N PRO A 215 -22.37 17.58 -8.40
CA PRO A 215 -23.81 17.60 -8.10
C PRO A 215 -24.22 16.75 -6.88
N ASN A 216 -23.46 16.72 -5.78
CA ASN A 216 -23.83 15.98 -4.57
C ASN A 216 -23.55 16.76 -3.27
N ASP A 217 -24.62 17.01 -2.53
CA ASP A 217 -24.64 17.44 -1.12
C ASP A 217 -24.58 16.24 -0.15
N ASP A 218 -24.29 15.02 -0.64
CA ASP A 218 -24.16 13.83 0.21
C ASP A 218 -22.85 13.91 1.02
N LEU A 219 -22.95 14.44 2.24
CA LEU A 219 -21.85 14.55 3.20
C LEU A 219 -21.23 13.20 3.61
N ASN A 220 -21.80 12.07 3.19
CA ASN A 220 -21.22 10.75 3.43
C ASN A 220 -20.18 10.35 2.40
N VAL A 221 -20.08 11.05 1.26
CA VAL A 221 -19.01 10.86 0.27
C VAL A 221 -18.04 12.05 0.27
N THR A 222 -16.79 11.79 -0.07
CA THR A 222 -15.76 12.81 -0.20
C THR A 222 -14.90 12.57 -1.44
N LEU A 223 -14.08 13.58 -1.77
CA LEU A 223 -13.16 13.57 -2.91
C LEU A 223 -13.87 13.35 -4.25
N CYS A 224 -15.07 13.91 -4.40
CA CYS A 224 -15.77 13.95 -5.68
C CYS A 224 -15.27 15.16 -6.46
N ILE A 225 -14.35 14.95 -7.40
CA ILE A 225 -13.67 16.04 -8.13
C ILE A 225 -14.31 16.22 -9.51
N GLU A 226 -14.68 17.45 -9.88
CA GLU A 226 -15.32 17.76 -11.16
C GLU A 226 -14.45 17.35 -12.35
N GLU A 227 -13.14 17.60 -12.29
CA GLU A 227 -12.18 17.20 -13.32
C GLU A 227 -12.13 15.70 -13.58
N PHE A 228 -12.63 14.89 -12.63
CA PHE A 228 -12.73 13.45 -12.70
C PHE A 228 -14.19 12.97 -12.76
N ALA A 229 -15.06 13.76 -13.41
CA ALA A 229 -16.47 13.49 -13.60
C ALA A 229 -17.23 13.21 -12.30
N CYS A 230 -16.84 13.90 -11.22
CA CYS A 230 -17.47 13.79 -9.91
C CYS A 230 -17.52 12.38 -9.33
N LYS A 231 -16.58 11.52 -9.76
CA LYS A 231 -16.41 10.20 -9.18
C LYS A 231 -15.74 10.33 -7.82
N CYS A 232 -16.52 10.07 -6.77
CA CYS A 232 -16.07 10.12 -5.38
C CYS A 232 -15.09 8.98 -5.08
N GLN A 233 -14.02 9.28 -4.34
CA GLN A 233 -12.96 8.31 -4.02
C GLN A 233 -13.11 7.69 -2.64
N ASP A 234 -13.96 8.28 -1.77
CA ASP A 234 -14.15 7.79 -0.42
C ASP A 234 -15.53 8.10 0.17
N ALA A 235 -15.86 7.41 1.26
CA ALA A 235 -17.08 7.57 2.03
C ALA A 235 -16.93 7.02 3.45
N VAL A 236 -17.74 7.46 4.41
CA VAL A 236 -17.71 6.95 5.80
C VAL A 236 -17.86 5.42 5.88
N ASN A 237 -18.76 4.88 5.06
CA ASN A 237 -19.01 3.44 4.94
C ASN A 237 -18.13 2.75 3.89
N ASN A 238 -17.14 3.43 3.31
CA ASN A 238 -15.96 2.79 2.71
C ASN A 238 -14.97 2.42 3.83
N THR A 239 -15.46 1.67 4.81
CA THR A 239 -14.67 1.21 5.94
C THR A 239 -14.59 -0.30 5.83
N PHE A 240 -13.38 -0.86 5.87
CA PHE A 240 -13.19 -2.29 5.68
C PHE A 240 -12.00 -2.83 6.47
N SER A 241 -12.08 -4.13 6.76
CA SER A 241 -10.94 -4.92 7.22
C SER A 241 -10.76 -6.12 6.29
N CYS A 242 -9.53 -6.39 5.89
CA CYS A 242 -9.15 -7.48 5.01
C CYS A 242 -8.07 -8.35 5.64
N ILE A 243 -8.09 -9.64 5.31
CA ILE A 243 -6.95 -10.54 5.49
C ILE A 243 -6.32 -10.83 4.14
N ARG A 244 -5.00 -10.64 4.05
CA ARG A 244 -4.19 -10.99 2.88
C ARG A 244 -3.30 -12.17 3.25
N ARG A 245 -3.51 -13.31 2.59
CA ARG A 245 -2.71 -14.53 2.80
C ARG A 245 -1.86 -14.82 1.58
N VAL A 246 -0.56 -14.99 1.80
CA VAL A 246 0.35 -15.52 0.79
C VAL A 246 1.07 -16.73 1.37
N SER A 247 1.06 -17.80 0.59
CA SER A 247 1.79 -19.04 0.82
C SER A 247 2.05 -19.78 -0.49
N PRO A 248 2.89 -20.84 -0.51
CA PRO A 248 3.14 -21.61 -1.73
C PRO A 248 1.88 -22.09 -2.46
N ASN A 249 0.78 -22.32 -1.73
CA ASN A 249 -0.47 -22.84 -2.30
C ASN A 249 -1.62 -21.83 -2.29
N PHE A 250 -1.46 -20.67 -1.66
CA PHE A 250 -2.56 -19.75 -1.38
C PHE A 250 -2.11 -18.31 -1.61
N ASN A 251 -2.82 -17.58 -2.45
CA ASN A 251 -2.57 -16.18 -2.70
C ASN A 251 -3.91 -15.46 -2.74
N ASN A 252 -4.44 -15.11 -1.57
CA ASN A 252 -5.84 -14.69 -1.44
C ASN A 252 -5.94 -13.39 -0.66
N ILE A 253 -7.00 -12.64 -0.95
CA ILE A 253 -7.48 -11.54 -0.13
C ILE A 253 -8.97 -11.75 0.17
N PHE A 254 -9.38 -11.44 1.39
CA PHE A 254 -10.78 -11.48 1.82
C PHE A 254 -11.08 -10.28 2.69
N CYS A 255 -12.05 -9.47 2.28
CA CYS A 255 -12.45 -8.21 2.90
C CYS A 255 -13.90 -8.26 3.36
N VAL A 256 -14.18 -7.57 4.47
CA VAL A 256 -15.54 -7.29 4.92
C VAL A 256 -15.68 -5.79 5.12
N PHE A 257 -16.69 -5.21 4.48
CA PHE A 257 -17.04 -3.80 4.63
C PHE A 257 -17.98 -3.60 5.82
N GLU A 258 -17.77 -2.49 6.54
CA GLU A 258 -18.63 -2.00 7.60
C GLU A 258 -19.68 -1.05 7.00
N ASP A 259 -20.55 -1.62 6.16
CA ASP A 259 -21.70 -0.97 5.57
C ASP A 259 -23.01 -1.68 5.96
N ASN A 260 -24.14 -1.19 5.43
CA ASN A 260 -25.46 -1.76 5.71
C ASN A 260 -25.66 -3.16 5.09
N GLU A 261 -24.87 -3.51 4.08
CA GLU A 261 -24.96 -4.79 3.36
C GLU A 261 -23.97 -5.84 3.90
N ARG A 262 -23.04 -5.41 4.76
CA ARG A 262 -21.85 -6.16 5.19
C ARG A 262 -21.13 -6.75 3.97
N PHE A 263 -20.92 -5.91 2.96
CA PHE A 263 -20.41 -6.31 1.67
C PHE A 263 -19.09 -7.08 1.81
N ILE A 264 -18.89 -8.08 0.96
CA ILE A 264 -17.72 -8.95 1.00
C ILE A 264 -17.05 -8.90 -0.36
N GLU A 265 -15.74 -8.69 -0.35
CA GLU A 265 -14.90 -8.94 -1.51
C GLU A 265 -13.88 -10.02 -1.21
N ALA A 266 -13.66 -10.92 -2.16
CA ALA A 266 -12.60 -11.91 -2.07
C ALA A 266 -12.07 -12.27 -3.44
N TYR A 267 -10.75 -12.50 -3.52
CA TYR A 267 -10.04 -12.79 -4.76
C TYR A 267 -8.99 -13.87 -4.54
N ASP A 268 -8.79 -14.71 -5.56
CA ASP A 268 -7.64 -15.62 -5.67
C ASP A 268 -6.65 -15.03 -6.67
N MET A 269 -5.61 -14.40 -6.15
CA MET A 269 -4.61 -13.66 -6.90
C MET A 269 -3.70 -14.57 -7.75
N ASN A 270 -3.74 -15.89 -7.56
CA ASN A 270 -3.02 -16.82 -8.46
C ASN A 270 -3.65 -16.92 -9.84
N ILE A 271 -4.96 -16.64 -9.94
CA ILE A 271 -5.72 -16.73 -11.19
C ILE A 271 -6.42 -15.41 -11.57
N ASP A 272 -6.53 -14.48 -10.62
CA ASP A 272 -7.15 -13.16 -10.78
C ASP A 272 -6.25 -12.06 -10.19
N GLU A 273 -5.07 -11.87 -10.81
CA GLU A 273 -4.08 -10.85 -10.40
C GLU A 273 -4.67 -9.43 -10.35
N TYR A 274 -5.66 -9.14 -11.19
CA TYR A 274 -6.26 -7.82 -11.33
C TYR A 274 -7.59 -7.66 -10.58
N GLN A 275 -7.99 -8.64 -9.76
CA GLN A 275 -9.18 -8.61 -8.91
C GLN A 275 -10.49 -8.35 -9.67
N MET A 276 -10.59 -8.93 -10.86
CA MET A 276 -11.69 -8.74 -11.79
C MET A 276 -13.00 -9.34 -11.27
N MET A 277 -12.96 -10.53 -10.65
CA MET A 277 -14.15 -11.29 -10.28
C MET A 277 -14.20 -11.55 -8.77
N ASN A 278 -15.17 -10.95 -8.09
CA ASN A 278 -15.36 -11.16 -6.66
C ASN A 278 -15.97 -12.54 -6.40
N ILE A 279 -15.19 -13.43 -5.79
CA ILE A 279 -15.62 -14.80 -5.41
C ILE A 279 -16.19 -14.88 -3.99
N GLY A 280 -16.32 -13.75 -3.29
CA GLY A 280 -16.82 -13.64 -1.91
C GLY A 280 -18.17 -14.31 -1.70
N TYR A 281 -19.06 -14.24 -2.69
CA TYR A 281 -20.41 -14.81 -2.63
C TYR A 281 -20.55 -16.19 -3.27
N THR A 282 -19.61 -16.59 -4.14
CA THR A 282 -19.61 -17.90 -4.82
C THR A 282 -18.75 -18.94 -4.11
N MET A 283 -17.83 -18.53 -3.23
CA MET A 283 -17.02 -19.45 -2.43
C MET A 283 -17.87 -20.31 -1.48
N LYS A 284 -17.38 -21.53 -1.19
CA LYS A 284 -17.99 -22.46 -0.23
C LYS A 284 -18.25 -21.78 1.12
N LYS A 285 -19.42 -22.01 1.71
CA LYS A 285 -19.86 -21.35 2.96
C LYS A 285 -18.90 -21.61 4.11
N GLU A 286 -18.34 -22.81 4.19
CA GLU A 286 -17.39 -23.23 5.22
C GLU A 286 -16.08 -22.45 5.10
N LEU A 287 -15.58 -22.26 3.87
CA LEU A 287 -14.37 -21.48 3.62
C LEU A 287 -14.59 -20.00 3.97
N ARG A 288 -15.72 -19.44 3.56
CA ARG A 288 -16.12 -18.06 3.92
C ARG A 288 -16.20 -17.87 5.43
N TYR A 289 -16.78 -18.82 6.14
CA TYR A 289 -16.86 -18.81 7.60
C TYR A 289 -15.45 -18.82 8.24
N ARG A 290 -14.53 -19.65 7.73
CA ARG A 290 -13.14 -19.68 8.21
C ARG A 290 -12.44 -18.33 8.01
N PHE A 291 -12.59 -17.70 6.85
CA PHE A 291 -12.03 -16.37 6.58
C PHE A 291 -12.61 -15.30 7.51
N ARG A 292 -13.94 -15.26 7.71
CA ARG A 292 -14.56 -14.32 8.65
C ARG A 292 -14.09 -14.54 10.09
N LYS A 293 -13.97 -15.79 10.54
CA LYS A 293 -13.47 -16.13 11.88
C LYS A 293 -12.01 -15.68 12.04
N ARG A 294 -11.19 -15.84 10.99
CA ARG A 294 -9.80 -15.39 11.00
C ARG A 294 -9.69 -13.88 11.03
N LEU A 295 -10.43 -13.17 10.18
CA LEU A 295 -10.46 -11.71 10.16
C LEU A 295 -10.86 -11.14 11.52
N LYS A 296 -11.93 -11.66 12.15
CA LYS A 296 -12.34 -11.24 13.50
C LYS A 296 -11.25 -11.40 14.56
N ARG A 297 -10.37 -12.40 14.43
CA ARG A 297 -9.24 -12.59 15.35
C ARG A 297 -8.12 -11.61 15.06
N MET A 298 -7.83 -11.34 13.79
CA MET A 298 -6.78 -10.41 13.39
C MET A 298 -7.12 -8.97 13.81
N VAL A 299 -8.37 -8.54 13.68
CA VAL A 299 -8.80 -7.17 14.03
C VAL A 299 -8.61 -6.84 15.53
N VAL A 300 -8.54 -7.85 16.40
CA VAL A 300 -8.40 -7.66 17.86
C VAL A 300 -7.10 -8.21 18.42
N CYS A 301 -6.22 -8.73 17.56
CA CYS A 301 -4.96 -9.30 18.02
C CYS A 301 -4.04 -8.19 18.54
N GLN A 302 -3.14 -8.55 19.46
CA GLN A 302 -2.10 -7.68 19.96
C GLN A 302 -0.80 -8.46 20.14
N ALA A 303 0.30 -7.81 19.80
CA ALA A 303 1.66 -8.32 19.83
C ALA A 303 1.78 -9.72 19.19
N GLU A 304 2.34 -10.68 19.94
CA GLU A 304 2.57 -12.06 19.48
C GLU A 304 1.28 -12.77 19.00
N GLN A 305 0.09 -12.34 19.46
CA GLN A 305 -1.18 -12.92 19.02
C GLN A 305 -1.46 -12.65 17.53
N CYS A 306 -0.89 -11.58 16.96
CA CYS A 306 -1.02 -11.25 15.54
C CYS A 306 -0.12 -12.11 14.65
N VAL A 307 1.01 -12.58 15.19
CA VAL A 307 2.04 -13.33 14.46
C VAL A 307 1.78 -14.83 14.49
N LEU A 308 1.18 -15.34 15.57
CA LEU A 308 0.89 -16.76 15.72
C LEU A 308 -0.21 -17.22 14.75
N THR A 309 0.17 -17.93 13.69
CA THR A 309 -0.70 -18.90 13.01
C THR A 309 -0.98 -20.03 14.00
N PRO A 310 -2.21 -20.18 14.55
CA PRO A 310 -2.54 -21.43 15.25
C PRO A 310 -2.34 -22.53 14.21
N GLY A 311 -1.49 -23.50 14.54
CA GLY A 311 -0.71 -24.28 13.58
C GLY A 311 -1.49 -25.06 12.53
N ASN A 312 -0.68 -25.76 11.73
CA ASN A 312 -0.93 -26.80 10.72
C ASN A 312 -1.97 -27.91 11.04
N ASN A 313 -2.91 -27.71 11.97
CA ASN A 313 -3.91 -28.69 12.39
C ASN A 313 -5.34 -28.31 11.97
N MET A 314 -5.56 -27.92 10.71
CA MET A 314 -6.89 -27.96 10.11
C MET A 314 -6.78 -28.39 8.64
N LYS A 315 -6.63 -29.72 8.46
CA LYS A 315 -7.06 -30.39 7.23
C LYS A 315 -8.51 -30.02 6.91
#